data_AF-A0A851FWI2-F1
#
_entry.id   AF-A0A851FWI2-F1
#
_cell.length_a   1.000
_cell.length_b   1.000
_cell.length_c   1.000
_cell.angle_alpha   90.00
_cell.angle_beta   90.00
_cell.angle_gamma   90.00
#
_symmetry.space_group_name_H-M   'P 1'
#
loop_
_entity.id
_entity.type
_entity.pdbx_description
1 polymer ?
#
loop_
_entity_poly.entity_id
_entity_poly.type
_entity_poly.pdbx_seq_one_letter_code
_entity_poly.pdbx_strand_id
1 'polypeptide(L)'
;MKYSLGPVLYYWPKETLEDFYQQAATSSADVIYLGEAVCSKRRATKAGDWLEMAKSLAGSGKQVVLSTLALVQASSELGELKRYVENGEFLLEASDLGVVNMCAERKLPFVAGHALNCYNAVTLRLLLKQGMTRWCMPVELSRDWLVNLLNQCDELGIRNQFEVEVLSYGHLPLAYSARCFTARSEDRPKDECETCCIKYPNGRSMLSQENQQVFVLNGIQTMSGYVYNLGNELASMDGLVDMVRLSPLDTSVFAMLDAFRANENGASPLPLTANSDCNGYWKRLAGLELQA
;
A
#
# COMPACT_ATOMS: atom_id res chain seq x y z
N MET A 1 -0.88 14.89 -11.64
CA MET A 1 -0.34 14.04 -10.54
C MET A 1 0.36 12.82 -11.13
N LYS A 2 1.13 12.05 -10.35
CA LYS A 2 1.62 10.72 -10.78
C LYS A 2 0.70 9.62 -10.27
N TYR A 3 0.75 8.45 -10.91
CA TYR A 3 -0.03 7.27 -10.52
C TYR A 3 0.89 6.10 -10.20
N SER A 4 0.62 5.44 -9.07
CA SER A 4 1.36 4.26 -8.64
C SER A 4 0.46 3.04 -8.54
N LEU A 5 1.03 1.89 -8.90
CA LEU A 5 0.46 0.58 -8.61
C LEU A 5 1.09 0.05 -7.31
N GLY A 6 0.27 -0.15 -6.29
CA GLY A 6 0.69 -0.71 -5.00
C GLY A 6 1.13 -2.18 -5.12
N PRO A 7 1.80 -2.72 -4.08
CA PRO A 7 2.19 -4.13 -4.09
C PRO A 7 0.94 -5.02 -4.03
N VAL A 8 1.03 -6.22 -4.61
CA VAL A 8 0.02 -7.25 -4.41
C VAL A 8 0.02 -7.69 -2.95
N LEU A 9 -1.05 -7.36 -2.22
CA LEU A 9 -1.16 -7.66 -0.78
C LEU A 9 -1.61 -9.09 -0.48
N TYR A 10 -2.21 -9.78 -1.45
CA TYR A 10 -2.76 -11.12 -1.26
C TYR A 10 -1.75 -12.21 -1.63
N TYR A 11 -1.99 -13.42 -1.15
CA TYR A 11 -1.09 -14.53 -1.45
C TYR A 11 -1.45 -15.20 -2.78
N TRP A 12 -0.90 -14.67 -3.88
CA TRP A 12 -1.06 -15.25 -5.21
C TRP A 12 0.02 -16.31 -5.50
N PRO A 13 -0.30 -17.31 -6.36
CA PRO A 13 0.72 -18.18 -6.93
C PRO A 13 1.80 -17.38 -7.67
N LYS A 14 3.04 -17.90 -7.67
CA LYS A 14 4.19 -17.24 -8.28
C LYS A 14 3.95 -16.91 -9.77
N GLU A 15 3.43 -17.87 -10.54
CA GLU A 15 3.16 -17.68 -11.98
C GLU A 15 2.14 -16.56 -12.22
N THR A 16 1.04 -16.53 -11.47
CA THR A 16 0.03 -15.46 -11.54
C THR A 16 0.63 -14.09 -11.21
N LEU A 17 1.54 -14.05 -10.24
CA LEU A 17 2.22 -12.83 -9.82
C LEU A 17 3.19 -12.33 -10.90
N GLU A 18 3.96 -13.23 -11.52
CA GLU A 18 4.88 -12.93 -12.62
C GLU A 18 4.11 -12.40 -13.84
N ASP A 19 3.02 -13.07 -14.23
CA ASP A 19 2.14 -12.63 -15.32
C ASP A 19 1.53 -11.26 -15.05
N PHE A 20 1.16 -10.99 -13.79
CA PHE A 20 0.63 -9.69 -13.38
C PHE A 20 1.68 -8.58 -13.53
N TYR A 21 2.91 -8.77 -13.05
CA TYR A 21 3.95 -7.73 -13.19
C TYR A 21 4.46 -7.58 -14.63
N GLN A 22 4.43 -8.65 -15.44
CA GLN A 22 4.69 -8.53 -16.87
C GLN A 22 3.68 -7.60 -17.55
N GLN A 23 2.39 -7.71 -17.22
CA GLN A 23 1.37 -6.77 -17.70
C GLN A 23 1.58 -5.36 -17.13
N ALA A 24 1.92 -5.25 -15.84
CA ALA A 24 2.16 -3.98 -15.16
C ALA A 24 3.27 -3.15 -15.82
N ALA A 25 4.30 -3.79 -16.40
CA ALA A 25 5.36 -3.15 -17.16
C ALA A 25 4.82 -2.25 -18.30
N THR A 26 3.70 -2.65 -18.91
CA THR A 26 3.05 -1.93 -20.03
C THR A 26 1.89 -1.04 -19.60
N SER A 27 1.52 -1.07 -18.32
CA SER A 27 0.42 -0.26 -17.79
C SER A 27 0.72 1.23 -17.80
N SER A 28 -0.29 2.06 -17.52
CA SER A 28 -0.12 3.50 -17.36
C SER A 28 0.47 3.92 -16.01
N ALA A 29 0.84 3.02 -15.10
CA ALA A 29 1.48 3.41 -13.84
C ALA A 29 2.85 4.06 -14.07
N ASP A 30 3.19 5.12 -13.32
CA ASP A 30 4.52 5.74 -13.30
C ASP A 30 5.47 4.99 -12.36
N VAL A 31 4.91 4.52 -11.24
CA VAL A 31 5.62 3.83 -10.16
C VAL A 31 4.96 2.49 -9.88
N ILE A 32 5.76 1.44 -9.73
CA ILE A 32 5.27 0.11 -9.36
C ILE A 32 5.94 -0.32 -8.06
N TYR A 33 5.09 -0.61 -7.08
CA TYR A 33 5.49 -1.24 -5.83
C TYR A 33 5.38 -2.76 -5.97
N LEU A 34 6.37 -3.49 -5.49
CA LEU A 34 6.35 -4.95 -5.45
C LEU A 34 7.12 -5.48 -4.25
N GLY A 35 6.81 -6.70 -3.81
CA GLY A 35 7.40 -7.31 -2.63
C GLY A 35 6.34 -7.88 -1.70
N GLU A 36 6.77 -8.66 -0.72
CA GLU A 36 5.88 -9.22 0.30
C GLU A 36 5.75 -8.24 1.48
N ALA A 37 4.61 -7.57 1.58
CA ALA A 37 4.33 -6.56 2.59
C ALA A 37 3.59 -7.11 3.83
N VAL A 38 3.09 -8.36 3.80
CA VAL A 38 2.13 -8.88 4.77
C VAL A 38 2.71 -9.99 5.64
N CYS A 39 3.31 -11.03 5.05
CA CYS A 39 3.72 -12.22 5.80
C CYS A 39 4.91 -12.96 5.18
N SER A 40 6.01 -13.06 5.94
CA SER A 40 7.24 -13.78 5.58
C SER A 40 7.07 -15.29 5.31
N LYS A 41 5.94 -15.89 5.70
CA LYS A 41 5.64 -17.31 5.42
C LYS A 41 5.16 -17.57 3.99
N ARG A 42 4.82 -16.53 3.22
CA ARG A 42 4.37 -16.60 1.83
C ARG A 42 5.55 -16.80 0.88
N ARG A 43 6.16 -17.97 0.96
CA ARG A 43 7.48 -18.27 0.36
C ARG A 43 7.44 -18.72 -1.10
N ALA A 44 6.29 -18.66 -1.77
CA ALA A 44 6.17 -19.02 -3.19
C ALA A 44 7.11 -18.15 -4.06
N THR A 45 7.25 -16.87 -3.70
CA THR A 45 8.14 -15.92 -4.36
C THR A 45 9.25 -15.53 -3.39
N LYS A 46 10.51 -15.80 -3.75
CA LYS A 46 11.67 -15.51 -2.90
C LYS A 46 12.23 -14.12 -3.23
N ALA A 47 13.07 -13.59 -2.34
CA ALA A 47 13.75 -12.30 -2.55
C ALA A 47 14.48 -12.19 -3.91
N GLY A 48 15.06 -13.29 -4.43
CA GLY A 48 15.68 -13.29 -5.76
C GLY A 48 14.68 -13.05 -6.88
N ASP A 49 13.53 -13.75 -6.83
CA ASP A 49 12.47 -13.62 -7.82
C ASP A 49 11.87 -12.20 -7.81
N TRP A 50 11.69 -11.61 -6.61
CA TRP A 50 11.26 -10.21 -6.48
C TRP A 50 12.22 -9.22 -7.13
N LEU A 51 13.53 -9.41 -6.94
CA LEU A 51 14.55 -8.56 -7.54
C LEU A 51 14.64 -8.74 -9.07
N GLU A 52 14.40 -9.94 -9.58
CA GLU A 52 14.34 -10.19 -11.02
C GLU A 52 13.12 -9.50 -11.67
N MET A 53 11.94 -9.62 -11.06
CA MET A 53 10.75 -8.87 -11.49
C MET A 53 10.98 -7.35 -11.42
N ALA A 54 11.63 -6.86 -10.36
CA ALA A 54 11.97 -5.45 -10.21
C ALA A 54 12.86 -4.94 -11.35
N LYS A 55 13.88 -5.72 -11.74
CA LYS A 55 14.76 -5.38 -12.88
C LYS A 55 14.01 -5.34 -14.20
N SER A 56 13.12 -6.31 -14.43
CA SER A 56 12.28 -6.34 -15.64
C SER A 56 11.39 -5.09 -15.73
N LEU A 57 10.71 -4.75 -14.63
CA LEU A 57 9.88 -3.55 -14.53
C LEU A 57 10.68 -2.26 -14.74
N ALA A 58 11.85 -2.14 -14.11
CA ALA A 58 12.72 -0.97 -14.28
C ALA A 58 13.20 -0.83 -15.73
N GLY A 59 13.50 -1.94 -16.41
CA GLY A 59 13.84 -1.98 -17.82
C GLY A 59 12.73 -1.47 -18.75
N SER A 60 11.47 -1.47 -18.30
CA SER A 60 10.33 -0.89 -19.02
C SER A 60 10.13 0.63 -18.78
N GLY A 61 11.03 1.27 -18.04
CA GLY A 61 10.99 2.71 -17.76
C GLY A 61 10.15 3.11 -16.56
N LYS A 62 9.72 2.15 -15.73
CA LYS A 62 8.94 2.38 -14.50
C LYS A 62 9.88 2.70 -13.33
N GLN A 63 9.47 3.59 -12.43
CA GLN A 63 10.12 3.66 -11.12
C GLN A 63 9.68 2.45 -10.30
N VAL A 64 10.64 1.70 -9.76
CA VAL A 64 10.35 0.50 -8.97
C VAL A 64 10.63 0.75 -7.49
N VAL A 65 9.70 0.33 -6.62
CA VAL A 65 9.83 0.41 -5.17
C VAL A 65 9.58 -0.96 -4.55
N LEU A 66 10.52 -1.44 -3.75
CA LEU A 66 10.42 -2.71 -3.04
C LEU A 66 9.69 -2.53 -1.71
N SER A 67 8.48 -3.06 -1.62
CA SER A 67 7.66 -3.05 -0.40
C SER A 67 8.13 -4.12 0.59
N THR A 68 8.28 -3.69 1.85
CA THR A 68 8.75 -4.54 2.94
C THR A 68 7.65 -4.86 3.94
N LEU A 69 7.87 -5.89 4.77
CA LEU A 69 6.93 -6.36 5.77
C LEU A 69 6.52 -5.24 6.74
N ALA A 70 5.21 -5.06 6.91
CA ALA A 70 4.64 -4.13 7.89
C ALA A 70 4.79 -4.58 9.36
N LEU A 71 5.01 -5.87 9.60
CA LEU A 71 5.16 -6.41 10.95
C LEU A 71 6.28 -7.44 11.02
N VAL A 72 7.45 -6.99 11.49
CA VAL A 72 8.63 -7.82 11.71
C VAL A 72 8.58 -8.44 13.11
N GLN A 73 8.62 -9.76 13.19
CA GLN A 73 8.42 -10.54 14.42
C GLN A 73 9.57 -11.50 14.72
N ALA A 74 10.43 -11.81 13.75
CA ALA A 74 11.51 -12.78 13.91
C ALA A 74 12.86 -12.30 13.34
N SER A 75 13.95 -12.75 13.95
CA SER A 75 15.31 -12.42 13.50
C SER A 75 15.61 -12.91 12.07
N SER A 76 14.96 -13.99 11.62
CA SER A 76 15.06 -14.48 10.24
C SER A 76 14.53 -13.48 9.23
N GLU A 77 13.47 -12.74 9.58
CA GLU A 77 12.86 -11.72 8.72
C GLU A 77 13.78 -10.50 8.58
N LEU A 78 14.52 -10.14 9.65
CA LEU A 78 15.56 -9.11 9.57
C LEU A 78 16.66 -9.48 8.57
N GLY A 79 17.00 -10.76 8.44
CA GLY A 79 17.98 -11.24 7.45
C GLY A 79 17.50 -11.01 6.01
N GLU A 80 16.22 -11.24 5.75
CA GLU A 80 15.61 -10.98 4.44
C GLU A 80 15.49 -9.48 4.14
N LEU A 81 15.08 -8.68 5.14
CA LEU A 81 15.03 -7.23 5.02
C LEU A 81 16.40 -6.62 4.69
N LYS A 82 17.48 -7.10 5.32
CA LYS A 82 18.85 -6.68 4.97
C LYS A 82 19.17 -6.91 3.50
N ARG A 83 18.74 -8.03 2.93
CA ARG A 83 18.94 -8.32 1.50
C ARG A 83 18.19 -7.32 0.61
N TYR A 84 17.00 -6.89 0.99
CA TYR A 84 16.28 -5.84 0.27
C TYR A 84 16.94 -4.47 0.46
N VAL A 85 17.45 -4.13 1.65
CA VAL A 85 18.18 -2.88 1.88
C VAL A 85 19.49 -2.82 1.09
N GLU A 86 20.17 -3.95 0.95
CA GLU A 86 21.44 -4.07 0.23
C GLU A 86 21.25 -4.34 -1.27
N ASN A 87 20.04 -4.14 -1.81
CA ASN A 87 19.73 -4.39 -3.22
C ASN A 87 20.50 -3.46 -4.18
N GLY A 88 20.86 -2.25 -3.73
CA GLY A 88 21.73 -1.30 -4.44
C GLY A 88 21.12 -0.55 -5.62
N GLU A 89 19.87 -0.83 -5.99
CA GLU A 89 19.27 -0.34 -7.25
C GLU A 89 17.90 0.32 -7.05
N PHE A 90 17.02 -0.32 -6.29
CA PHE A 90 15.62 0.04 -6.11
C PHE A 90 15.37 0.73 -4.77
N LEU A 91 14.43 1.68 -4.80
CA LEU A 91 13.91 2.35 -3.62
C LEU A 91 13.18 1.35 -2.72
N LEU A 92 13.25 1.53 -1.41
CA LEU A 92 12.48 0.72 -0.47
C LEU A 92 11.25 1.47 0.01
N GLU A 93 10.12 0.77 0.14
CA GLU A 93 9.03 1.18 1.00
C GLU A 93 9.23 0.55 2.38
N ALA A 94 9.55 1.42 3.34
CA ALA A 94 9.68 1.06 4.74
C ALA A 94 8.30 1.02 5.38
N SER A 95 7.89 -0.18 5.79
CA SER A 95 6.63 -0.42 6.49
C SER A 95 6.81 -0.66 7.99
N ASP A 96 8.05 -0.74 8.46
CA ASP A 96 8.46 -0.92 9.86
C ASP A 96 9.71 -0.07 10.18
N LEU A 97 9.84 0.39 11.43
CA LEU A 97 10.96 1.24 11.86
C LEU A 97 12.32 0.54 11.79
N GLY A 98 12.38 -0.79 11.81
CA GLY A 98 13.59 -1.56 11.55
C GLY A 98 14.15 -1.28 10.16
N VAL A 99 13.28 -1.17 9.15
CA VAL A 99 13.70 -0.84 7.76
C VAL A 99 14.14 0.62 7.68
N VAL A 100 13.43 1.54 8.34
CA VAL A 100 13.82 2.95 8.44
C VAL A 100 15.23 3.08 9.02
N ASN A 101 15.51 2.39 10.13
CA ASN A 101 16.82 2.42 10.77
C ASN A 101 17.91 1.84 9.86
N MET A 102 17.66 0.69 9.21
CA MET A 102 18.61 0.09 8.28
C MET A 102 18.94 0.99 7.08
N CYS A 103 17.94 1.71 6.55
CA CYS A 103 18.13 2.69 5.47
C CYS A 103 18.93 3.89 5.97
N ALA A 104 18.59 4.44 7.14
CA ALA A 104 19.26 5.59 7.73
C ALA A 104 20.75 5.32 8.01
N GLU A 105 21.08 4.17 8.58
CA GLU A 105 22.47 3.73 8.83
C GLU A 105 23.31 3.69 7.54
N ARG A 106 22.68 3.33 6.43
CA ARG A 106 23.31 3.22 5.11
C ARG A 106 23.14 4.47 4.24
N LYS A 107 22.45 5.50 4.75
CA LYS A 107 22.12 6.74 4.03
C LYS A 107 21.37 6.48 2.72
N LEU A 108 20.49 5.49 2.72
CA LEU A 108 19.66 5.13 1.57
C LEU A 108 18.33 5.89 1.62
N PRO A 109 17.84 6.39 0.46
CA PRO A 109 16.51 6.97 0.40
C PRO A 109 15.44 5.90 0.60
N PHE A 110 14.28 6.28 1.13
CA PHE A 110 13.14 5.37 1.29
C PHE A 110 11.78 6.08 1.16
N VAL A 111 10.75 5.33 0.80
CA VAL A 111 9.34 5.69 0.94
C VAL A 111 8.88 5.28 2.33
N ALA A 112 8.34 6.21 3.11
CA ALA A 112 7.61 5.90 4.33
C ALA A 112 6.22 5.38 3.94
N GLY A 113 6.01 4.06 4.07
CA GLY A 113 4.72 3.43 3.77
C GLY A 113 3.64 3.80 4.79
N HIS A 114 2.37 3.65 4.40
CA HIS A 114 1.23 3.98 5.26
C HIS A 114 1.23 3.19 6.59
N ALA A 115 1.82 1.99 6.58
CA ALA A 115 1.92 1.13 7.76
C ALA A 115 2.80 1.69 8.89
N LEU A 116 3.66 2.69 8.61
CA LEU A 116 4.44 3.39 9.65
C LEU A 116 3.58 4.27 10.56
N ASN A 117 2.31 4.53 10.19
CA ASN A 117 1.36 5.28 11.03
C ASN A 117 1.92 6.65 11.46
N CYS A 118 2.44 7.42 10.50
CA CYS A 118 2.99 8.75 10.76
C CYS A 118 1.87 9.81 10.78
N TYR A 119 1.55 10.31 11.98
CA TYR A 119 0.41 11.21 12.23
C TYR A 119 0.78 12.65 12.55
N ASN A 120 2.03 13.09 12.36
CA ASN A 120 2.37 14.49 12.69
C ASN A 120 3.61 14.97 11.93
N ALA A 121 3.68 16.29 11.74
CA ALA A 121 4.73 16.94 10.97
C ALA A 121 6.11 16.82 11.64
N VAL A 122 6.16 16.70 12.97
CA VAL A 122 7.43 16.52 13.71
C VAL A 122 8.05 15.15 13.40
N THR A 123 7.24 14.09 13.34
CA THR A 123 7.69 12.75 12.93
C THR A 123 8.12 12.74 11.46
N LEU A 124 7.38 13.40 10.56
CA LEU A 124 7.82 13.55 9.16
C LEU A 124 9.18 14.23 9.06
N ARG A 125 9.43 15.28 9.86
CA ARG A 125 10.76 15.93 9.93
C ARG A 125 11.86 14.97 10.39
N LEU A 126 11.57 14.05 11.30
CA LEU A 126 12.52 13.03 11.74
C LEU A 126 12.82 12.04 10.62
N LEU A 127 11.78 11.53 9.95
CA LEU A 127 11.91 10.60 8.83
C LEU A 127 12.68 11.24 7.65
N LEU A 128 12.43 12.52 7.36
CA LEU A 128 13.21 13.29 6.37
C LEU A 128 14.71 13.29 6.69
N LYS A 129 15.08 13.56 7.94
CA LYS A 129 16.49 13.51 8.39
C LYS A 129 17.11 12.11 8.26
N GLN A 130 16.28 11.07 8.24
CA GLN A 130 16.69 9.68 8.08
C GLN A 130 16.76 9.21 6.62
N GLY A 131 16.31 10.04 5.65
CA GLY A 131 16.36 9.73 4.22
C GLY A 131 15.01 9.48 3.55
N MET A 132 13.89 9.79 4.21
CA MET A 132 12.57 9.69 3.59
C MET A 132 12.48 10.63 2.37
N THR A 133 12.00 10.11 1.24
CA THR A 133 11.78 10.90 0.00
C THR A 133 10.31 11.02 -0.37
N ARG A 134 9.48 10.09 0.13
CA ARG A 134 8.03 10.06 -0.08
C ARG A 134 7.35 9.57 1.18
N TRP A 135 6.20 10.15 1.50
CA TRP A 135 5.34 9.72 2.60
C TRP A 135 3.98 9.31 2.06
N CYS A 136 3.62 8.06 2.30
CA CYS A 136 2.28 7.54 2.05
C CYS A 136 1.43 7.77 3.31
N MET A 137 0.38 8.57 3.17
CA MET A 137 -0.50 8.95 4.26
C MET A 137 -1.21 7.73 4.88
N PRO A 138 -1.35 7.66 6.22
CA PRO A 138 -2.18 6.64 6.85
C PRO A 138 -3.61 6.63 6.30
N VAL A 139 -4.13 5.43 6.07
CA VAL A 139 -5.32 5.18 5.22
C VAL A 139 -6.64 5.63 5.84
N GLU A 140 -6.66 5.84 7.15
CA GLU A 140 -7.84 6.23 7.95
C GLU A 140 -8.00 7.75 8.09
N LEU A 141 -7.10 8.54 7.51
CA LEU A 141 -7.08 9.99 7.68
C LEU A 141 -7.85 10.71 6.56
N SER A 142 -8.41 11.86 6.88
CA SER A 142 -9.21 12.67 5.95
C SER A 142 -8.38 13.66 5.15
N ARG A 143 -8.98 14.20 4.08
CA ARG A 143 -8.40 15.32 3.32
C ARG A 143 -8.13 16.53 4.22
N ASP A 144 -9.08 16.89 5.07
CA ASP A 144 -8.93 18.01 6.01
C ASP A 144 -7.74 17.81 6.94
N TRP A 145 -7.53 16.56 7.39
CA TRP A 145 -6.39 16.23 8.22
C TRP A 145 -5.07 16.39 7.44
N LEU A 146 -5.02 15.93 6.19
CA LEU A 146 -3.87 16.09 5.31
C LEU A 146 -3.52 17.58 5.13
N VAL A 147 -4.51 18.43 4.81
CA VAL A 147 -4.30 19.88 4.65
C VAL A 147 -3.69 20.48 5.92
N ASN A 148 -4.23 20.15 7.10
CA ASN A 148 -3.71 20.66 8.37
C ASN A 148 -2.29 20.18 8.65
N LEU A 149 -1.96 18.93 8.32
CA LEU A 149 -0.60 18.41 8.47
C LEU A 149 0.37 19.11 7.53
N LEU A 150 0.00 19.32 6.26
CA LEU A 150 0.86 19.97 5.28
C LEU A 150 1.13 21.44 5.66
N ASN A 151 0.14 22.15 6.21
CA ASN A 151 0.35 23.49 6.78
C ASN A 151 1.40 23.47 7.92
N GLN A 152 1.34 22.47 8.82
CA GLN A 152 2.37 22.30 9.85
C GLN A 152 3.74 21.96 9.23
N CYS A 153 3.78 21.20 8.15
CA CYS A 153 5.01 20.95 7.39
C CYS A 153 5.58 22.23 6.77
N ASP A 154 4.75 23.16 6.31
CA ASP A 154 5.17 24.48 5.83
C ASP A 154 5.75 25.32 6.96
N GLU A 155 5.08 25.38 8.12
CA GLU A 155 5.59 26.07 9.32
C GLU A 155 6.94 25.52 9.78
N LEU A 156 7.15 24.21 9.65
CA LEU A 156 8.43 23.55 9.94
C LEU A 156 9.47 23.67 8.82
N GLY A 157 9.11 24.25 7.66
CA GLY A 157 9.99 24.44 6.51
C GLY A 157 10.34 23.15 5.73
N ILE A 158 9.49 22.12 5.82
CA ILE A 158 9.76 20.78 5.26
C ILE A 158 8.83 20.34 4.12
N ARG A 159 7.74 21.06 3.83
CA ARG A 159 6.71 20.63 2.86
C ARG A 159 7.25 20.24 1.49
N ASN A 160 8.22 21.00 0.97
CA ASN A 160 8.78 20.81 -0.37
C ASN A 160 9.99 19.85 -0.42
N GLN A 161 10.19 19.04 0.63
CA GLN A 161 11.33 18.13 0.75
C GLN A 161 10.96 16.65 0.53
N PHE A 162 9.67 16.33 0.34
CA PHE A 162 9.18 14.97 0.09
C PHE A 162 7.91 14.98 -0.76
N GLU A 163 7.65 13.86 -1.43
CA GLU A 163 6.38 13.61 -2.14
C GLU A 163 5.30 13.11 -1.17
N VAL A 164 4.06 13.54 -1.36
CA VAL A 164 2.86 13.06 -0.65
C VAL A 164 2.14 12.02 -1.52
N GLU A 165 1.91 10.83 -0.97
CA GLU A 165 1.18 9.76 -1.63
C GLU A 165 -0.08 9.37 -0.86
N VAL A 166 -1.17 9.08 -1.57
CA VAL A 166 -2.45 8.63 -1.00
C VAL A 166 -2.89 7.32 -1.65
N LEU A 167 -3.14 6.30 -0.83
CA LEU A 167 -3.83 5.09 -1.27
C LEU A 167 -5.28 5.45 -1.59
N SER A 168 -5.60 5.43 -2.87
CA SER A 168 -6.83 6.01 -3.44
C SER A 168 -7.76 4.95 -4.05
N TYR A 169 -7.29 3.72 -4.21
CA TYR A 169 -8.09 2.60 -4.66
C TYR A 169 -7.71 1.28 -3.96
N GLY A 170 -8.71 0.46 -3.64
CA GLY A 170 -8.54 -0.89 -3.11
C GLY A 170 -8.97 -1.02 -1.63
N HIS A 171 -8.83 -2.22 -1.06
CA HIS A 171 -9.12 -2.41 0.36
C HIS A 171 -8.03 -1.75 1.23
N LEU A 172 -8.43 -0.94 2.20
CA LEU A 172 -7.52 -0.22 3.10
C LEU A 172 -6.94 -1.18 4.15
N PRO A 173 -5.61 -1.32 4.30
CA PRO A 173 -5.04 -2.09 5.40
C PRO A 173 -5.13 -1.32 6.72
N LEU A 174 -6.20 -1.55 7.49
CA LEU A 174 -6.55 -0.78 8.68
C LEU A 174 -5.79 -1.21 9.94
N ALA A 175 -5.46 -2.50 10.05
CA ALA A 175 -4.76 -3.02 11.23
C ALA A 175 -3.94 -4.26 10.91
N TYR A 176 -2.91 -4.49 11.72
CA TYR A 176 -2.01 -5.64 11.66
C TYR A 176 -2.01 -6.37 13.00
N SER A 177 -1.96 -7.70 12.98
CA SER A 177 -1.89 -8.54 14.18
C SER A 177 -0.69 -9.47 14.17
N ALA A 178 -0.10 -9.71 15.34
CA ALA A 178 0.90 -10.79 15.49
C ALA A 178 0.28 -12.18 15.22
N ARG A 179 -1.06 -12.30 15.33
CA ARG A 179 -1.83 -13.50 15.02
C ARG A 179 -2.35 -13.45 13.58
N CYS A 180 -2.43 -14.60 12.93
CA CYS A 180 -2.98 -14.71 11.57
C CYS A 180 -4.48 -15.02 11.65
N PHE A 181 -5.32 -14.06 11.24
CA PHE A 181 -6.77 -14.19 11.23
C PHE A 181 -7.24 -15.26 10.23
N THR A 182 -6.60 -15.34 9.06
CA THR A 182 -6.94 -16.38 8.06
C THR A 182 -6.65 -17.78 8.59
N ALA A 183 -5.48 -17.99 9.23
CA ALA A 183 -5.17 -19.28 9.86
C ALA A 183 -6.17 -19.61 10.96
N ARG A 184 -6.49 -18.63 11.82
CA ARG A 184 -7.48 -18.82 12.89
C ARG A 184 -8.87 -19.17 12.34
N SER A 185 -9.26 -18.62 11.19
CA SER A 185 -10.54 -18.93 10.54
C SER A 185 -10.65 -20.36 10.02
N GLU A 186 -9.51 -21.05 9.83
CA GLU A 186 -9.43 -22.49 9.53
C GLU A 186 -9.10 -23.34 10.77
N ASP A 187 -9.21 -22.75 11.98
CA ASP A 187 -8.83 -23.37 13.26
C ASP A 187 -7.38 -23.87 13.31
N ARG A 188 -6.48 -23.14 12.64
CA ARG A 188 -5.05 -23.46 12.59
C ARG A 188 -4.22 -22.45 13.40
N PRO A 189 -3.16 -22.90 14.09
CA PRO A 189 -2.17 -21.99 14.64
C PRO A 189 -1.37 -21.32 13.50
N LYS A 190 -0.81 -20.13 13.77
CA LYS A 190 -0.05 -19.36 12.77
C LYS A 190 1.16 -20.12 12.25
N ASP A 191 1.86 -20.85 13.12
CA ASP A 191 3.11 -21.55 12.76
C ASP A 191 2.88 -22.76 11.85
N GLU A 192 1.71 -23.40 11.95
CA GLU A 192 1.28 -24.52 11.10
C GLU A 192 0.12 -24.12 10.17
N CYS A 193 0.11 -22.86 9.72
CA CYS A 193 -0.99 -22.33 8.90
C CYS A 193 -1.10 -22.96 7.50
N GLU A 194 -0.11 -23.77 7.08
CA GLU A 194 -0.02 -24.39 5.73
C GLU A 194 -0.20 -23.40 4.58
N THR A 195 0.09 -22.12 4.81
CA THR A 195 -0.15 -21.02 3.86
C THR A 195 -1.60 -20.98 3.30
N CYS A 196 -2.58 -21.36 4.14
CA CYS A 196 -4.01 -21.43 3.79
C CYS A 196 -4.59 -20.17 3.14
N CYS A 197 -3.97 -19.00 3.34
CA CYS A 197 -4.34 -17.76 2.66
C CYS A 197 -4.34 -17.86 1.13
N ILE A 198 -3.63 -18.82 0.53
CA ILE A 198 -3.63 -19.02 -0.93
C ILE A 198 -5.01 -19.39 -1.48
N LYS A 199 -5.88 -19.97 -0.64
CA LYS A 199 -7.26 -20.33 -1.00
C LYS A 199 -8.18 -19.10 -1.10
N TYR A 200 -7.72 -17.95 -0.64
CA TYR A 200 -8.49 -16.71 -0.53
C TYR A 200 -7.76 -15.60 -1.30
N PRO A 201 -7.81 -15.60 -2.66
CA PRO A 201 -7.01 -14.71 -3.49
C PRO A 201 -7.31 -13.22 -3.28
N ASN A 202 -8.48 -12.90 -2.72
CA ASN A 202 -8.92 -11.54 -2.34
C ASN A 202 -9.24 -11.44 -0.84
N GLY A 203 -8.64 -12.31 -0.02
CA GLY A 203 -8.92 -12.39 1.41
C GLY A 203 -10.29 -12.98 1.74
N ARG A 204 -10.68 -12.88 3.00
CA ARG A 204 -11.92 -13.48 3.53
C ARG A 204 -12.84 -12.40 4.08
N SER A 205 -14.04 -12.29 3.52
CA SER A 205 -15.07 -11.37 4.03
C SER A 205 -15.43 -11.70 5.48
N MET A 206 -15.55 -10.65 6.28
CA MET A 206 -16.02 -10.69 7.65
C MET A 206 -17.31 -9.87 7.76
N LEU A 207 -18.34 -10.52 8.28
CA LEU A 207 -19.68 -9.95 8.45
C LEU A 207 -19.91 -9.57 9.92
N SER A 208 -20.73 -8.54 10.15
CA SER A 208 -21.30 -8.22 11.45
C SER A 208 -22.38 -9.23 11.84
N GLN A 209 -22.93 -9.11 13.06
CA GLN A 209 -24.06 -9.95 13.50
C GLN A 209 -25.33 -9.64 12.70
N GLU A 210 -25.45 -8.44 12.16
CA GLU A 210 -26.50 -7.96 11.27
C GLU A 210 -26.27 -8.34 9.80
N ASN A 211 -25.29 -9.22 9.52
CA ASN A 211 -24.97 -9.72 8.18
C ASN A 211 -24.46 -8.64 7.21
N GLN A 212 -23.90 -7.54 7.73
CA GLN A 212 -23.24 -6.50 6.94
C GLN A 212 -21.74 -6.78 6.79
N GLN A 213 -21.18 -6.65 5.59
CA GLN A 213 -19.73 -6.74 5.40
C GLN A 213 -19.04 -5.54 6.02
N VAL A 214 -18.13 -5.81 6.96
CA VAL A 214 -17.38 -4.77 7.70
C VAL A 214 -15.90 -4.79 7.37
N PHE A 215 -15.31 -5.96 7.17
CA PHE A 215 -13.87 -6.12 6.93
C PHE A 215 -13.57 -7.23 5.94
N VAL A 216 -12.36 -7.19 5.40
CA VAL A 216 -11.72 -8.30 4.68
C VAL A 216 -10.49 -8.72 5.47
N LEU A 217 -10.36 -10.02 5.76
CA LEU A 217 -9.22 -10.59 6.49
C LEU A 217 -8.20 -11.14 5.50
N ASN A 218 -6.96 -10.66 5.57
CA ASN A 218 -5.86 -11.10 4.70
C ASN A 218 -4.61 -11.45 5.53
N GLY A 219 -4.51 -12.71 5.95
CA GLY A 219 -3.43 -13.17 6.80
C GLY A 219 -3.45 -12.47 8.16
N ILE A 220 -2.49 -11.58 8.39
CA ILE A 220 -2.38 -10.76 9.61
C ILE A 220 -3.10 -9.41 9.50
N GLN A 221 -3.59 -9.05 8.32
CA GLN A 221 -4.25 -7.77 8.07
C GLN A 221 -5.76 -7.87 8.28
N THR A 222 -6.30 -6.84 8.93
CA THR A 222 -7.72 -6.48 8.85
C THR A 222 -7.83 -5.31 7.90
N MET A 223 -8.59 -5.48 6.81
CA MET A 223 -8.76 -4.49 5.76
C MET A 223 -10.19 -3.95 5.73
N SER A 224 -10.42 -2.79 5.11
CA SER A 224 -11.77 -2.26 4.90
C SER A 224 -12.67 -3.27 4.21
N GLY A 225 -13.95 -3.33 4.61
CA GLY A 225 -14.93 -4.23 3.99
C GLY A 225 -15.23 -3.88 2.54
N TYR A 226 -15.32 -2.58 2.23
CA TYR A 226 -15.57 -2.06 0.89
C TYR A 226 -14.28 -1.56 0.25
N VAL A 227 -14.28 -1.47 -1.08
CA VAL A 227 -13.18 -0.93 -1.88
C VAL A 227 -13.16 0.58 -1.67
N TYR A 228 -12.07 1.09 -1.15
CA TYR A 228 -11.89 2.54 -1.08
C TYR A 228 -11.69 3.07 -2.49
N ASN A 229 -12.41 4.12 -2.88
CA ASN A 229 -12.37 4.65 -4.23
C ASN A 229 -12.46 6.17 -4.23
N LEU A 230 -11.33 6.82 -4.51
CA LEU A 230 -11.19 8.27 -4.60
C LEU A 230 -11.11 8.78 -6.04
N GLY A 231 -11.52 7.97 -7.02
CA GLY A 231 -11.44 8.34 -8.44
C GLY A 231 -12.20 9.63 -8.77
N ASN A 232 -13.27 9.95 -8.04
CA ASN A 232 -14.04 11.19 -8.19
C ASN A 232 -13.52 12.36 -7.34
N GLU A 233 -12.52 12.12 -6.48
CA GLU A 233 -11.95 13.12 -5.58
C GLU A 233 -10.61 13.67 -6.08
N LEU A 234 -10.13 13.25 -7.26
CA LEU A 234 -8.82 13.61 -7.79
C LEU A 234 -8.63 15.12 -7.95
N ALA A 235 -9.63 15.85 -8.41
CA ALA A 235 -9.57 17.31 -8.49
C ALA A 235 -9.35 17.97 -7.12
N SER A 236 -9.84 17.35 -6.03
CA SER A 236 -9.65 17.85 -4.65
C SER A 236 -8.23 17.64 -4.12
N MET A 237 -7.42 16.83 -4.81
CA MET A 237 -6.04 16.49 -4.47
C MET A 237 -5.01 17.42 -5.12
N ASP A 238 -5.43 18.27 -6.06
CA ASP A 238 -4.53 19.21 -6.74
C ASP A 238 -3.76 20.09 -5.73
N GLY A 239 -2.44 20.19 -5.92
CA GLY A 239 -1.51 20.87 -5.00
C GLY A 239 -1.29 20.19 -3.64
N LEU A 240 -2.03 19.13 -3.31
CA LEU A 240 -1.93 18.42 -2.02
C LEU A 240 -1.23 17.07 -2.14
N VAL A 241 -1.53 16.31 -3.20
CA VAL A 241 -1.05 14.94 -3.40
C VAL A 241 -0.18 14.89 -4.65
N ASP A 242 1.01 14.33 -4.53
CA ASP A 242 1.95 14.15 -5.64
C ASP A 242 1.73 12.81 -6.37
N MET A 243 1.26 11.80 -5.63
CA MET A 243 1.10 10.42 -6.09
C MET A 243 -0.23 9.78 -5.64
N VAL A 244 -0.97 9.24 -6.60
CA VAL A 244 -2.21 8.50 -6.37
C VAL A 244 -1.93 7.00 -6.51
N ARG A 245 -2.08 6.26 -5.41
CA ARG A 245 -1.77 4.82 -5.36
C ARG A 245 -3.03 3.96 -5.49
N LEU A 246 -3.01 3.00 -6.41
CA LEU A 246 -4.06 1.98 -6.56
C LEU A 246 -3.54 0.62 -6.09
N SER A 247 -4.24 -0.02 -5.16
CA SER A 247 -3.92 -1.37 -4.69
C SER A 247 -4.59 -2.43 -5.57
N PRO A 248 -3.84 -3.41 -6.10
CA PRO A 248 -4.38 -4.41 -7.00
C PRO A 248 -5.20 -5.48 -6.28
N LEU A 249 -6.37 -5.81 -6.85
CA LEU A 249 -7.20 -6.97 -6.48
C LEU A 249 -7.13 -8.07 -7.56
N ASP A 250 -6.94 -7.67 -8.80
CA ASP A 250 -6.75 -8.51 -9.98
C ASP A 250 -6.21 -7.62 -11.13
N THR A 251 -6.17 -8.13 -12.36
CA THR A 251 -5.68 -7.41 -13.53
C THR A 251 -6.59 -6.25 -13.98
N SER A 252 -7.84 -6.14 -13.49
CA SER A 252 -8.72 -5.00 -13.81
C SER A 252 -8.18 -3.67 -13.28
N VAL A 253 -7.26 -3.71 -12.31
CA VAL A 253 -6.58 -2.52 -11.78
C VAL A 253 -5.88 -1.71 -12.87
N PHE A 254 -5.43 -2.32 -13.97
CA PHE A 254 -4.82 -1.60 -15.08
C PHE A 254 -5.82 -0.71 -15.81
N ALA A 255 -7.02 -1.23 -16.09
CA ALA A 255 -8.10 -0.42 -16.64
C ALA A 255 -8.56 0.66 -15.63
N MET A 256 -8.49 0.35 -14.33
CA MET A 256 -8.80 1.33 -13.29
C MET A 256 -7.77 2.45 -13.19
N LEU A 257 -6.48 2.18 -13.37
CA LEU A 257 -5.44 3.20 -13.50
C LEU A 257 -5.76 4.17 -14.65
N ASP A 258 -6.16 3.63 -15.80
CA ASP A 258 -6.53 4.44 -16.97
C ASP A 258 -7.79 5.28 -16.70
N ALA A 259 -8.79 4.72 -16.03
CA ALA A 259 -10.00 5.44 -15.63
C ALA A 259 -9.71 6.58 -14.64
N PHE A 260 -8.85 6.33 -13.64
CA PHE A 260 -8.39 7.34 -12.70
C PHE A 260 -7.65 8.47 -13.42
N ARG A 261 -6.74 8.15 -14.36
CA ARG A 261 -6.05 9.15 -15.18
C ARG A 261 -7.02 9.96 -16.03
N ALA A 262 -8.00 9.31 -16.67
CA ALA A 262 -9.00 9.98 -17.49
C ALA A 262 -9.90 10.94 -16.70
N ASN A 263 -10.03 10.73 -15.39
CA ASN A 263 -10.79 11.58 -14.48
C ASN A 263 -9.94 12.53 -13.64
N GLU A 264 -8.65 12.73 -13.94
CA GLU A 264 -7.76 13.61 -13.14
C GLU A 264 -8.36 15.01 -12.93
N ASN A 265 -9.04 15.55 -13.95
CA ASN A 265 -9.69 16.86 -13.93
C ASN A 265 -11.21 16.81 -13.60
N GLY A 266 -11.75 15.65 -13.22
CA GLY A 266 -13.18 15.47 -12.93
C GLY A 266 -14.11 15.38 -14.15
N ALA A 267 -13.57 15.25 -15.36
CA ALA A 267 -14.33 15.26 -16.61
C ALA A 267 -14.90 13.88 -17.03
N SER A 268 -14.47 12.80 -16.38
CA SER A 268 -14.83 11.41 -16.69
C SER A 268 -15.18 10.65 -15.41
N PRO A 269 -16.21 11.06 -14.65
CA PRO A 269 -16.48 10.53 -13.33
C PRO A 269 -16.69 9.01 -13.37
N LEU A 270 -16.11 8.33 -12.37
CA LEU A 270 -16.18 6.90 -12.22
C LEU A 270 -17.52 6.52 -11.57
N PRO A 271 -18.16 5.43 -12.01
CA PRO A 271 -19.34 4.91 -11.32
C PRO A 271 -18.93 4.35 -9.95
N LEU A 272 -19.59 4.82 -8.89
CA LEU A 272 -19.42 4.31 -7.52
C LEU A 272 -20.68 3.56 -7.09
N THR A 273 -20.50 2.38 -6.51
CA THR A 273 -21.62 1.51 -6.12
C THR A 273 -21.73 1.45 -4.60
N ALA A 274 -22.90 1.83 -4.07
CA ALA A 274 -23.16 1.74 -2.63
C ALA A 274 -23.00 0.30 -2.12
N ASN A 275 -22.44 0.14 -0.92
CA ASN A 275 -22.10 -1.17 -0.31
C ASN A 275 -21.07 -2.00 -1.09
N SER A 276 -20.32 -1.37 -1.99
CA SER A 276 -19.19 -1.97 -2.71
C SER A 276 -17.98 -1.04 -2.66
N ASP A 277 -18.21 0.25 -2.91
CA ASP A 277 -17.23 1.31 -2.78
C ASP A 277 -17.41 2.10 -1.48
N CYS A 278 -16.34 2.73 -1.00
CA CYS A 278 -16.37 3.72 0.07
C CYS A 278 -15.38 4.87 -0.15
N ASN A 279 -15.68 6.03 0.40
CA ASN A 279 -14.77 7.19 0.42
C ASN A 279 -14.87 7.99 1.73
N GLY A 280 -15.50 7.39 2.76
CA GLY A 280 -15.86 8.09 3.98
C GLY A 280 -14.68 8.72 4.72
N TYR A 281 -13.54 8.03 4.85
CA TYR A 281 -12.38 8.60 5.54
C TYR A 281 -11.90 9.90 4.89
N TRP A 282 -11.74 9.94 3.58
CA TRP A 282 -11.39 11.17 2.84
C TRP A 282 -12.31 12.33 3.17
N LYS A 283 -13.62 12.06 3.21
CA LYS A 283 -14.70 13.02 3.47
C LYS A 283 -15.02 13.22 4.96
N ARG A 284 -14.18 12.70 5.88
CA ARG A 284 -14.37 12.81 7.34
C ARG A 284 -15.68 12.18 7.84
N LEU A 285 -16.10 11.10 7.19
CA LEU A 285 -17.21 10.23 7.56
C LEU A 285 -16.68 8.86 8.03
N ALA A 286 -17.57 7.97 8.46
CA ALA A 286 -17.17 6.60 8.80
C ALA A 286 -16.60 5.89 7.56
N GLY A 287 -15.56 5.07 7.75
CA GLY A 287 -14.80 4.49 6.62
C GLY A 287 -15.58 3.55 5.69
N LEU A 288 -16.78 3.11 6.09
CA LEU A 288 -17.69 2.30 5.28
C LEU A 288 -18.68 3.13 4.46
N GLU A 289 -18.75 4.44 4.69
CA GLU A 289 -19.68 5.33 4.00
C GLU A 289 -19.19 5.64 2.59
N LEU A 290 -20.16 5.80 1.69
CA LEU A 290 -19.99 6.31 0.35
C LEU A 290 -20.81 7.58 0.20
N GLN A 291 -20.14 8.71 -0.02
CA GLN A 291 -20.79 9.97 -0.36
C GLN A 291 -20.45 10.32 -1.81
N ALA A 292 -21.49 10.54 -2.62
CA ALA A 292 -21.36 10.99 -4.01
C ALA A 292 -20.64 12.33 -4.14
#